data_AF-A0A2P8FP82-F1
#
_entry.id   AF-A0A2P8FP82-F1
#
_cell.length_a   1.000
_cell.length_b   1.000
_cell.length_c   1.000
_cell.angle_alpha   90.00
_cell.angle_beta   90.00
_cell.angle_gamma   90.00
#
_symmetry.space_group_name_H-M   'P 1'
#
loop_
_entity.id
_entity.type
_entity.pdbx_description
1 polymer ?
#
loop_
_entity_poly.entity_id
_entity_poly.type
_entity_poly.pdbx_seq_one_letter_code
_entity_poly.pdbx_strand_id
1 'polypeptide(L)' 'MGLGSFGFTLLFIILPLAITIWALIDAIRSDFKKDINKLVWIIVIICFPFAGGILYYFLAPSQKAGF' A
#
# COMPACT_ATOMS: atom_id res chain seq x y z
N MET A 1 0.10 -2.80 33.20
CA MET A 1 0.42 -2.61 31.77
C MET A 1 0.85 -1.16 31.61
N GLY A 2 2.15 -0.90 31.44
CA GLY A 2 2.71 0.45 31.52
C GLY A 2 2.27 1.35 30.36
N LEU A 3 2.21 2.67 30.61
CA LEU A 3 1.83 3.71 29.65
C LEU A 3 2.55 3.59 28.29
N GLY A 4 3.79 3.09 28.29
CA GLY A 4 4.58 2.85 27.08
C GLY A 4 3.95 1.82 26.11
N SER A 5 3.18 0.85 26.62
CA SER A 5 2.55 -0.18 25.78
C SER A 5 1.55 0.40 24.79
N PHE A 6 0.82 1.45 25.18
CA PHE A 6 -0.20 2.07 24.33
C PHE A 6 0.41 2.83 23.13
N GLY A 7 1.57 3.47 23.34
CA GLY A 7 2.28 4.18 22.27
C GLY A 7 2.80 3.23 21.18
N PHE A 8 3.39 2.10 21.58
CA PHE A 8 3.87 1.10 20.63
C PHE A 8 2.73 0.42 19.85
N THR A 9 1.59 0.15 20.50
CA THR A 9 0.41 -0.42 19.82
C THR A 9 -0.16 0.54 18.77
N LEU A 10 -0.25 1.83 19.09
CA LEU A 10 -0.72 2.84 18.12
C LEU A 10 0.23 2.95 16.93
N LEU A 11 1.55 2.96 17.15
CA LEU A 11 2.53 3.00 16.07
C LEU A 11 2.40 1.78 15.13
N PHE A 12 2.21 0.59 15.70
CA PHE A 12 2.04 -0.66 14.94
C PHE A 12 0.78 -0.69 14.07
N ILE A 13 -0.24 0.10 14.40
CA ILE A 13 -1.48 0.20 13.63
C ILE A 13 -1.40 1.34 12.60
N ILE A 14 -0.88 2.51 13.02
CA ILE A 14 -0.83 3.72 12.19
C ILE A 14 0.16 3.56 11.03
N LEU A 15 1.33 2.96 11.27
CA LEU A 15 2.37 2.80 10.25
C LEU A 15 1.90 1.99 9.03
N PRO A 16 1.32 0.79 9.17
CA PRO A 16 0.81 0.04 8.02
C PRO A 16 -0.40 0.71 7.36
N LEU A 17 -1.25 1.40 8.13
CA LEU A 17 -2.35 2.20 7.56
C LEU A 17 -1.82 3.35 6.70
N ALA A 18 -0.79 4.06 7.16
CA ALA A 18 -0.15 5.12 6.40
C ALA A 18 0.47 4.58 5.10
N ILE A 19 1.14 3.43 5.15
CA ILE A 19 1.70 2.75 3.97
C ILE A 19 0.59 2.34 2.99
N THR A 20 -0.52 1.81 3.50
CA THR A 20 -1.68 1.42 2.68
C THR A 20 -2.25 2.62 1.93
N ILE A 21 -2.52 3.71 2.65
CA ILE A 21 -3.09 4.94 2.07
C ILE A 21 -2.12 5.54 1.05
N TRP A 22 -0.83 5.58 1.37
CA TRP A 22 0.19 6.07 0.44
C TRP A 22 0.25 5.22 -0.83
N ALA A 23 0.26 3.90 -0.71
CA ALA A 23 0.26 2.97 -1.85
C ALA A 23 -1.02 3.13 -2.70
N LEU A 24 -2.18 3.35 -2.07
CA LEU A 24 -3.44 3.56 -2.77
C LEU A 24 -3.41 4.86 -3.57
N ILE A 25 -2.92 5.96 -2.97
CA ILE A 25 -2.76 7.25 -3.65
C ILE A 25 -1.79 7.11 -4.82
N ASP A 26 -0.65 6.46 -4.61
CA ASP A 26 0.35 6.23 -5.67
C ASP A 26 -0.22 5.37 -6.81
N ALA A 27 -1.00 4.34 -6.50
CA ALA A 27 -1.68 3.49 -7.49
C ALA A 27 -2.74 4.28 -8.29
N ILE A 28 -3.48 5.18 -7.65
CA ILE A 28 -4.47 6.02 -8.34
C ILE A 28 -3.78 7.07 -9.23
N ARG A 29 -2.68 7.66 -8.76
CA ARG A 29 -1.93 8.70 -9.49
C ARG A 29 -1.02 8.16 -10.58
N SER A 30 -0.59 6.90 -10.49
CA SER A 30 0.33 6.31 -11.46
C SER A 30 -0.37 5.94 -12.77
N ASP A 31 0.33 6.21 -13.87
CA ASP A 31 -0.02 5.71 -15.21
C ASP A 31 0.51 4.28 -15.39
N PHE A 32 -0.43 3.34 -15.44
CA PHE A 32 -0.15 1.93 -15.73
C PHE A 32 -0.26 1.67 -17.23
N LYS A 33 0.55 0.75 -17.76
CA LYS A 33 0.46 0.34 -19.19
C LYS A 33 -0.91 -0.21 -19.58
N LYS A 34 -1.63 -0.75 -18.60
CA LYS A 34 -2.97 -1.34 -18.78
C LYS A 34 -3.85 -0.93 -17.61
N ASP A 35 -5.08 -0.51 -17.89
CA ASP A 35 -6.09 -0.17 -16.88
C ASP A 35 -6.39 -1.34 -15.91
N ILE A 36 -6.32 -2.57 -16.42
CA ILE A 36 -6.51 -3.77 -15.60
C ILE A 36 -5.44 -3.91 -14.49
N ASN A 37 -4.19 -3.52 -14.75
CA ASN A 37 -3.11 -3.61 -13.76
C ASN A 37 -3.34 -2.63 -12.61
N LYS A 38 -3.83 -1.42 -12.94
CA LYS A 38 -4.21 -0.42 -11.95
C LYS A 38 -5.32 -0.94 -11.03
N LEU A 39 -6.37 -1.53 -11.62
CA LEU A 39 -7.47 -2.14 -10.88
C LEU A 39 -7.02 -3.29 -9.98
N VAL A 40 -6.17 -4.19 -10.48
CA VAL A 40 -5.63 -5.30 -9.70
C VAL A 40 -4.85 -4.80 -8.49
N TRP A 41 -4.00 -3.77 -8.65
CA TRP A 41 -3.25 -3.21 -7.53
C TRP A 41 -4.15 -2.56 -6.48
N ILE A 42 -5.16 -1.81 -6.89
CA ILE A 42 -6.14 -1.22 -5.97
C ILE A 42 -6.87 -2.32 -5.19
N ILE A 43 -7.31 -3.40 -5.85
CA ILE A 43 -7.98 -4.53 -5.20
C ILE A 43 -7.04 -5.23 -4.21
N VAL A 44 -5.77 -5.46 -4.58
CA VAL A 44 -4.77 -6.09 -3.70
C VAL A 44 -4.50 -5.23 -2.46
N ILE A 45 -4.35 -3.91 -2.62
CA ILE A 45 -4.13 -2.98 -1.50
C ILE A 45 -5.35 -2.95 -0.56
N ILE A 46 -6.57 -3.01 -1.10
CA ILE A 46 -7.81 -3.03 -0.29
C ILE A 46 -8.02 -4.38 0.41
N CYS A 47 -7.81 -5.51 -0.28
CA CYS A 47 -7.96 -6.85 0.30
C CYS A 47 -6.87 -7.16 1.32
N PHE A 48 -5.67 -6.63 1.12
CA PHE A 48 -4.52 -6.84 1.98
C PHE A 48 -3.88 -5.50 2.35
N PRO A 49 -4.40 -4.71 3.30
CA PRO A 49 -3.83 -3.40 3.62
C PRO A 49 -2.38 -3.53 4.14
N PHE A 50 -2.11 -4.50 5.00
CA PHE A 50 -0.76 -4.72 5.56
C PHE A 50 0.24 -5.25 4.53
N ALA A 51 -0.14 -6.29 3.77
CA ALA A 51 0.78 -6.95 2.83
C ALA A 51 0.74 -6.36 1.41
N GLY A 52 -0.41 -5.81 1.00
CA GLY A 52 -0.65 -5.26 -0.32
C GLY A 52 0.13 -3.99 -0.60
N GLY A 53 0.34 -3.12 0.40
CA GLY A 53 1.26 -1.97 0.26
C GLY A 53 2.72 -2.41 0.03
N ILE A 54 3.16 -3.48 0.69
CA ILE A 54 4.50 -4.05 0.51
C ILE A 54 4.62 -4.67 -0.89
N LEU A 55 3.66 -5.51 -1.28
CA LEU A 55 3.61 -6.13 -2.61
C LEU A 55 3.59 -5.08 -3.72
N TYR A 56 2.81 -3.99 -3.53
CA TYR A 56 2.74 -2.87 -4.46
C TYR A 56 4.11 -2.25 -4.67
N TYR A 57 4.84 -1.96 -3.59
CA TYR A 57 6.17 -1.36 -3.68
C TYR A 57 7.16 -2.20 -4.51
N PHE A 58 7.15 -3.53 -4.34
CA PHE A 58 8.10 -4.41 -5.04
C PHE A 58 7.69 -4.76 -6.47
N LEU A 59 6.41 -5.04 -6.74
CA LEU A 59 5.97 -5.59 -8.03
C LEU A 59 5.29 -4.56 -8.93
N ALA A 60 4.68 -3.50 -8.38
CA ALA A 60 3.98 -2.51 -9.20
C ALA A 60 4.91 -1.74 -10.17
N PRO A 61 6.17 -1.37 -9.83
CA PRO A 61 7.05 -0.63 -10.74
C PRO A 61 7.31 -1.33 -12.07
N SER A 62 7.38 -2.67 -12.08
CA SER A 62 7.56 -3.47 -13.30
C SER A 62 6.39 -3.34 -14.28
N GLN A 63 5.21 -2.93 -13.81
CA GLN A 63 3.97 -2.84 -14.58
C GLN A 63 3.60 -1.40 -14.97
N LYS A 64 4.34 -0.39 -14.46
CA LYS A 64 4.14 1.04 -14.79
C LYS A 64 4.64 1.35 -16.19
N ALA A 65 4.07 2.38 -16.82
CA ALA A 65 4.30 2.67 -18.25
C ALA A 65 5.70 3.16 -18.65
N GLY A 66 6.57 3.48 -17.69
CA GLY A 66 7.93 3.92 -17.95
C GLY A 66 8.99 2.89 -17.57
N PHE A 67 9.56 2.24 -18.59
CA PHE A 67 10.97 1.92 -18.73
C PHE A 67 11.33 2.19 -20.18
#